data_AF-A0ABD0NWB9-F1
#
_entry.id   AF-A0ABD0NWB9-F1
#
_cell.length_a   1.000
_cell.length_b   1.000
_cell.length_c   1.000
_cell.angle_alpha   90.00
_cell.angle_beta   90.00
_cell.angle_gamma   90.00
#
_symmetry.space_group_name_H-M   'P 1'
#
loop_
_entity.id
_entity.type
_entity.pdbx_description
1 polymer ?
#
loop_
_entity_poly.entity_id
_entity_poly.type
_entity_poly.pdbx_seq_one_letter_code
_entity_poly.pdbx_strand_id
1 'polypeptide(L)' 'GIITSPNYPQEYNNNADCTWTVLAEPGDTIALVFSDFQLEEDYDVLEITGTEGSS' A
#
# COMPACT_ATOMS: atom_id res chain seq x y z
N GLY A 1 5.18 8.39 -6.86
CA GLY A 1 4.18 9.19 -6.11
C GLY A 1 4.28 8.88 -4.63
N ILE A 2 3.37 9.39 -3.80
CA ILE A 2 3.26 9.06 -2.37
C ILE A 2 1.84 8.55 -2.11
N ILE A 3 1.73 7.44 -1.38
CA ILE A 3 0.48 6.87 -0.87
C ILE A 3 0.55 6.95 0.65
N THR A 4 -0.52 7.39 1.28
CA THR A 4 -0.64 7.46 2.73
C THR A 4 -1.90 6.74 3.19
N SER A 5 -1.92 6.32 4.46
CA SER A 5 -3.16 5.88 5.10
C SER A 5 -4.23 6.99 5.05
N PRO A 6 -5.52 6.63 5.09
CA PRO A 6 -6.56 7.60 5.37
C PRO A 6 -6.23 8.37 6.66
N ASN A 7 -6.45 9.68 6.65
CA ASN A 7 -6.19 10.61 7.76
C ASN A 7 -4.72 10.89 8.12
N TYR A 8 -3.73 10.30 7.44
CA TYR A 8 -2.32 10.61 7.69
C TYR A 8 -2.08 12.13 7.78
N PRO A 9 -1.40 12.65 8.84
CA PRO A 9 -0.58 11.93 9.81
C PRO A 9 -1.33 11.47 11.09
N GLN A 10 -2.66 11.54 11.11
CA GLN A 10 -3.47 10.97 12.19
C GLN A 10 -3.67 9.46 11.98
N GLU A 11 -4.18 8.79 13.02
CA GLU A 11 -4.52 7.37 12.97
C GLU A 11 -5.57 7.08 11.89
N TYR A 12 -5.43 5.93 11.24
CA TYR A 12 -6.43 5.41 10.33
C TYR A 12 -7.68 4.97 11.11
N ASN A 13 -8.82 4.91 10.44
CA ASN A 13 -10.08 4.52 11.08
C ASN A 13 -10.07 3.02 11.42
N ASN A 14 -10.75 2.63 12.49
CA ASN A 14 -11.03 1.22 12.78
C ASN A 14 -11.71 0.54 11.59
N ASN A 15 -11.33 -0.73 11.34
CA ASN A 15 -11.87 -1.54 10.25
C ASN A 15 -11.68 -0.92 8.84
N ALA A 16 -10.65 -0.10 8.65
CA ALA A 16 -10.32 0.44 7.34
C ALA A 16 -9.97 -0.70 6.37
N ASP A 17 -10.61 -0.70 5.21
CA ASP A 17 -10.32 -1.60 4.09
C ASP A 17 -10.01 -0.73 2.87
N CYS A 18 -8.74 -0.70 2.48
CA CYS A 18 -8.22 0.21 1.48
C CYS A 18 -7.46 -0.59 0.40
N THR A 19 -7.74 -0.26 -0.86
CA THR A 19 -6.99 -0.82 -1.99
C THR A 19 -6.48 0.31 -2.87
N TRP A 20 -5.19 0.27 -3.18
CA TRP A 20 -4.57 1.17 -4.15
C TRP A 20 -3.95 0.34 -5.27
N THR A 21 -4.25 0.70 -6.52
CA THR A 21 -3.63 0.06 -7.69
C THR A 21 -2.57 0.99 -8.26
N VAL A 22 -1.34 0.49 -8.36
CA VAL A 22 -0.23 1.20 -9.02
C VAL A 22 0.05 0.50 -10.34
N LEU A 23 0.00 1.25 -11.44
CA LEU A 23 0.25 0.75 -12.79
C LEU A 23 1.58 1.30 -13.31
N ALA A 24 2.30 0.46 -14.04
CA ALA A 24 3.50 0.83 -14.79
C ALA A 24 3.40 0.25 -16.21
N GLU A 25 4.17 0.80 -17.15
CA GLU A 25 4.19 0.29 -18.52
C GLU A 25 4.92 -1.06 -18.58
N PRO A 26 4.66 -1.91 -19.59
CA PRO A 26 5.39 -3.15 -19.77
C PRO A 26 6.91 -2.90 -19.85
N GLY A 27 7.67 -3.59 -19.01
CA GLY A 27 9.13 -3.44 -18.91
C GLY A 27 9.59 -2.47 -17.82
N ASP A 28 8.70 -1.66 -17.26
CA ASP A 28 9.00 -0.83 -16.09
C ASP A 28 8.94 -1.64 -14.79
N THR A 29 9.64 -1.17 -13.77
CA THR A 29 9.65 -1.76 -12.43
C THR A 29 9.04 -0.79 -11.42
N ILE A 30 8.10 -1.28 -10.61
CA ILE A 30 7.57 -0.53 -9.47
C ILE A 30 8.45 -0.81 -8.25
N ALA A 31 9.03 0.25 -7.68
CA ALA A 31 9.73 0.20 -6.40
C ALA A 31 8.89 0.87 -5.31
N LEU A 32 8.63 0.13 -4.22
CA LEU A 32 7.90 0.63 -3.06
C LEU A 32 8.88 0.87 -1.90
N VAL A 33 8.74 2.00 -1.22
CA VAL A 33 9.55 2.36 -0.04
C VAL A 33 8.62 2.85 1.05
N PHE A 34 8.71 2.25 2.23
CA PHE A 34 8.00 2.69 3.42
C PHE A 34 8.84 3.75 4.15
N SER A 35 8.39 5.00 4.09
CA SER A 35 9.03 6.11 4.82
C SER A 35 8.50 6.27 6.24
N ASP A 36 7.27 5.82 6.49
CA ASP A 36 6.58 5.85 7.77
C ASP A 36 5.61 4.66 7.82
N PHE A 37 5.70 3.81 8.85
CA PHE A 37 4.95 2.55 8.91
C PHE A 37 4.67 2.13 10.36
N GLN A 38 3.41 2.20 10.76
CA GLN A 38 2.91 1.76 12.06
C GLN A 38 1.48 1.22 11.88
N LEU A 39 1.23 0.01 12.38
CA LEU A 39 -0.08 -0.65 12.40
C LEU A 39 -0.36 -1.20 13.81
N GLU A 40 -1.62 -1.53 14.09
CA GLU A 40 -2.01 -2.25 15.31
C GLU A 40 -1.44 -3.68 15.28
N GLU A 41 -0.54 -3.97 16.22
CA GLU A 41 0.12 -5.28 16.34
C GLU A 41 -0.91 -6.40 16.54
N ASP A 42 -0.72 -7.54 15.89
CA ASP A 42 -1.60 -8.72 15.89
C ASP A 42 -2.99 -8.56 15.24
N TYR A 43 -3.42 -7.35 14.87
CA TYR A 43 -4.76 -7.09 14.32
C TYR A 43 -4.74 -6.64 12.85
N ASP A 44 -3.85 -5.71 12.50
CA ASP A 44 -3.87 -5.07 11.19
C ASP A 44 -2.70 -5.52 10.31
N VAL A 45 -2.95 -5.56 8.99
CA VAL A 45 -1.94 -5.97 8.00
C VAL A 45 -1.96 -5.05 6.78
N LEU A 46 -0.78 -4.83 6.20
CA LEU A 46 -0.64 -4.33 4.84
C LEU A 46 -0.23 -5.47 3.93
N GLU A 47 -1.06 -5.78 2.93
CA GLU A 47 -0.76 -6.78 1.91
C GLU A 47 -0.31 -6.11 0.61
N ILE A 48 0.76 -6.63 0.00
CA ILE A 48 1.24 -6.21 -1.33
C ILE A 48 1.08 -7.40 -2.28
N THR A 49 0.22 -7.25 -3.27
CA THR A 49 0.03 -8.25 -4.33
C THR A 49 0.56 -7.72 -5.66
N GLY A 50 1.41 -8.53 -6.30
CA GLY A 50 1.86 -8.30 -7.67
C GLY A 50 1.02 -9.11 -8.64
N THR A 51 0.65 -8.52 -9.77
CA THR A 51 0.22 -9.28 -10.94
C THR A 51 1.43 -9.38 -11.87
N GLU A 52 1.96 -10.58 -12.08
CA GLU A 52 2.80 -10.82 -13.25
C GLU A 52 1.98 -10.38 -14.47
N GLY A 53 2.43 -9.33 -15.17
CA GLY A 53 1.79 -8.90 -16.41
C GLY A 53 1.72 -10.13 -17.31
N SER A 54 0.52 -10.52 -17.75
CA SER A 54 0.37 -11.68 -18.63
C SER A 54 1.31 -11.52 -19.82
N SER A 55 2.31 -12.38 -19.91
CA SER A 55 3.13 -12.56 -21.10
C SER A 55 2.28 -12.94 -22.31
#